data_AF-A0A1B6MQM9-F1
#
_entry.id   AF-A0A1B6MQM9-F1
#
_cell.length_a   1.000
_cell.length_b   1.000
_cell.length_c   1.000
_cell.angle_alpha   90.00
_cell.angle_beta   90.00
_cell.angle_gamma   90.00
#
_symmetry.space_group_name_H-M   'P 1'
#
loop_
_entity.id
_entity.type
_entity.pdbx_description
1 polymer ?
#
loop_
_entity_poly.entity_id
_entity_poly.type
_entity_poly.pdbx_seq_one_letter_code
_entity_poly.pdbx_strand_id
1 'polypeptide(L)'
;LGTWGALGDMWCLDLASEQWRQLAVVGVLPRFGHSSSIIGHSLVMVGGVNHLDSRQPGVAVLDLQRGYCIEYHLPEMSPGKSMLLINHCHILSSDQKSLLVIGGGGNCFSFGTFFNCYCASIKLEDLC
;
A
#
# COMPACT_ATOMS: atom_id res chain seq x y z
N LEU A 1 -4.79 27.40 -1.89
CA LEU A 1 -5.64 26.38 -2.55
C LEU A 1 -5.14 25.03 -2.08
N GLY A 2 -5.91 24.30 -1.28
CA GLY A 2 -5.47 23.03 -0.70
C GLY A 2 -5.19 21.98 -1.78
N THR A 3 -4.17 21.16 -1.59
CA THR A 3 -3.89 19.99 -2.42
C THR A 3 -4.94 18.92 -2.12
N TRP A 4 -6.06 18.94 -2.85
CA TRP A 4 -7.09 17.92 -2.74
C TRP A 4 -6.60 16.63 -3.40
N GLY A 5 -6.45 15.55 -2.63
CA GLY A 5 -6.03 14.26 -3.16
C GLY A 5 -5.41 13.35 -2.11
N ALA A 6 -5.04 12.14 -2.53
CA ALA A 6 -4.22 11.24 -1.71
C ALA A 6 -2.92 11.95 -1.29
N LEU A 7 -2.54 11.78 -0.02
CA LEU A 7 -1.30 12.31 0.54
C LEU A 7 -0.22 11.24 0.58
N GLY A 8 1.03 11.67 0.64
CA GLY A 8 2.21 10.82 0.81
C GLY A 8 3.09 11.25 1.98
N ASP A 9 2.57 12.11 2.86
CA ASP A 9 3.25 12.51 4.09
C ASP A 9 3.21 11.38 5.11
N MET A 10 4.24 11.35 5.95
CA MET A 10 4.43 10.31 6.95
C MET A 10 4.59 10.97 8.32
N TRP A 11 3.84 10.47 9.29
CA TRP A 11 3.83 11.00 10.64
C TRP A 11 4.00 9.87 11.64
N CYS A 12 4.72 10.15 12.71
CA CYS A 12 4.94 9.24 13.82
C CYS A 12 4.44 9.90 15.09
N LEU A 13 3.56 9.21 15.81
CA LEU A 13 3.17 9.56 17.16
C LEU A 13 4.08 8.82 18.13
N ASP A 14 4.84 9.56 18.92
CA ASP A 14 5.49 9.01 20.11
C ASP A 14 4.43 8.85 21.20
N LEU A 15 4.17 7.61 21.61
CA LEU A 15 3.15 7.30 22.63
C LEU A 15 3.60 7.64 24.05
N ALA A 16 4.91 7.77 24.30
CA ALA A 16 5.42 8.15 25.62
C ALA A 16 5.35 9.67 25.82
N SER A 17 5.65 10.46 24.78
CA SER A 17 5.58 11.92 24.86
C SER A 17 4.29 12.53 24.31
N GLU A 18 3.44 11.72 23.69
CA GLU A 18 2.22 12.13 22.98
C GLU A 18 2.47 13.21 21.92
N GLN A 19 3.65 13.20 21.31
CA GLN A 19 4.05 14.19 20.31
C GLN A 19 4.04 13.58 18.92
N TRP A 20 3.44 14.33 17.99
CA TRP A 20 3.54 14.03 16.56
C TRP A 20 4.82 14.63 16.01
N ARG A 21 5.54 13.83 15.22
CA ARG A 21 6.64 14.32 14.38
C ARG A 21 6.44 13.86 12.95
N GLN A 22 6.71 14.76 12.02
CA GLN A 22 6.74 14.40 10.60
C GLN A 22 8.02 13.64 10.30
N LEU A 23 7.91 12.53 9.58
CA LEU A 23 9.05 11.76 9.11
C LEU A 23 9.52 12.30 7.77
N ALA A 24 10.80 12.61 7.65
CA ALA A 24 11.42 12.95 6.38
C ALA A 24 11.67 11.65 5.59
N VAL A 25 10.79 11.37 4.63
CA VAL A 25 10.85 10.15 3.82
C VAL A 25 10.94 10.50 2.34
N VAL A 26 11.81 9.78 1.62
CA VAL A 26 11.99 9.95 0.17
C VAL A 26 11.36 8.79 -0.58
N GLY A 27 10.70 9.08 -1.71
CA GLY A 27 10.23 8.07 -2.66
C GLY A 27 8.80 7.56 -2.45
N VAL A 28 8.11 7.99 -1.39
CA VAL A 28 6.72 7.58 -1.12
C VAL A 28 5.78 8.16 -2.17
N LEU A 29 5.03 7.28 -2.84
CA LEU A 29 3.88 7.68 -3.64
C LEU A 29 2.69 8.00 -2.75
N PRO A 30 1.97 9.11 -3.01
CA PRO A 30 0.69 9.37 -2.37
C PRO A 30 -0.26 8.20 -2.59
N ARG A 31 -1.08 7.86 -1.59
CA ARG A 31 -2.03 6.73 -1.68
C ARG A 31 -3.21 6.85 -0.73
N PHE A 32 -4.39 6.44 -1.19
CA PHE A 32 -5.62 6.36 -0.39
C PHE A 32 -6.23 4.96 -0.50
N GLY A 33 -6.81 4.45 0.60
CA GLY A 33 -7.40 3.10 0.65
C GLY A 33 -6.39 1.96 0.59
N HIS A 34 -5.13 2.23 0.93
CA HIS A 34 -4.07 1.23 1.06
C HIS A 34 -4.17 0.49 2.39
N SER A 35 -3.47 -0.63 2.50
CA SER A 35 -3.26 -1.34 3.77
C SER A 35 -1.76 -1.34 4.12
N SER A 36 -1.41 -1.39 5.41
CA SER A 36 -0.01 -1.30 5.87
C SER A 36 0.32 -2.27 7.00
N SER A 37 1.53 -2.81 7.01
CA SER A 37 2.08 -3.61 8.13
C SER A 37 3.57 -3.33 8.35
N ILE A 38 4.04 -3.64 9.56
CA ILE A 38 5.46 -3.60 9.91
C ILE A 38 6.06 -5.00 9.75
N ILE A 39 7.14 -5.11 8.98
CA ILE A 39 7.93 -6.34 8.81
C ILE A 39 9.39 -6.01 9.09
N GLY A 40 9.91 -6.50 10.21
CA GLY A 40 11.25 -6.12 10.69
C GLY A 40 11.33 -4.61 10.95
N HIS A 41 12.22 -3.93 10.23
CA HIS A 41 12.40 -2.47 10.30
C HIS A 41 11.72 -1.71 9.14
N SER A 42 10.87 -2.39 8.36
CA SER A 42 10.23 -1.82 7.19
C SER A 42 8.73 -1.67 7.39
N LEU A 43 8.18 -0.55 6.92
CA LEU A 43 6.76 -0.37 6.71
C LEU A 43 6.41 -0.80 5.29
N VAL A 44 5.59 -1.84 5.16
CA VAL A 44 5.10 -2.34 3.86
C VAL A 44 3.68 -1.86 3.64
N MET A 45 3.46 -1.15 2.54
CA MET A 45 2.15 -0.62 2.13
C MET A 45 1.70 -1.29 0.83
N VAL A 46 0.49 -1.83 0.82
CA VAL A 46 -0.07 -2.52 -0.34
C VAL A 46 -1.20 -1.69 -0.95
N GLY A 47 -1.09 -1.44 -2.25
CA GLY A 47 -2.09 -0.80 -3.08
C GLY A 47 -2.44 0.63 -2.66
N GLY A 48 -3.72 0.94 -2.85
CA GLY A 48 -4.31 2.25 -2.80
C GLY A 48 -4.39 2.91 -4.18
N VAL A 49 -5.00 4.08 -4.22
CA VAL A 49 -5.10 4.93 -5.40
C VAL A 49 -4.51 6.30 -5.15
N ASN A 50 -4.09 6.94 -6.24
CA ASN A 50 -3.68 8.33 -6.24
C ASN A 50 -4.18 9.05 -7.49
N HIS A 51 -3.82 10.33 -7.58
CA HIS A 51 -4.19 11.22 -8.68
C HIS A 51 -3.05 11.40 -9.70
N LEU A 52 -2.02 10.54 -9.66
CA LEU A 52 -0.88 10.60 -10.57
C LEU A 52 -1.18 9.77 -11.81
N ASP A 53 -0.84 10.27 -13.00
CA ASP A 53 -1.19 9.57 -14.25
C ASP A 53 -0.40 8.25 -14.44
N SER A 54 0.91 8.28 -14.21
CA SER A 54 1.82 7.19 -14.61
C SER A 54 2.43 6.40 -13.44
N ARG A 55 2.19 6.82 -12.20
CA ARG A 55 2.77 6.20 -11.00
C ARG A 55 1.68 5.78 -10.04
N GLN A 56 1.05 4.65 -10.35
CA GLN A 56 0.02 4.05 -9.50
C GLN A 56 0.66 3.29 -8.33
N PRO A 57 0.04 3.31 -7.13
CA PRO A 57 0.54 2.57 -5.98
C PRO A 57 0.52 1.06 -6.24
N GLY A 58 1.65 0.41 -6.01
CA GLY A 58 1.80 -1.03 -6.02
C GLY A 58 2.08 -1.54 -4.61
N VAL A 59 3.25 -2.14 -4.40
CA VAL A 59 3.76 -2.47 -3.07
C VAL A 59 4.90 -1.52 -2.73
N ALA A 60 4.73 -0.69 -1.71
CA ALA A 60 5.79 0.17 -1.21
C ALA A 60 6.47 -0.44 0.01
N VAL A 61 7.79 -0.43 0.01
CA VAL A 61 8.62 -0.85 1.15
C VAL A 61 9.42 0.36 1.62
N LEU A 62 9.08 0.87 2.80
CA LEU A 62 9.76 1.97 3.46
C LEU A 62 10.68 1.43 4.55
N ASP A 63 11.99 1.66 4.41
CA ASP A 63 12.96 1.47 5.49
C ASP A 63 12.79 2.60 6.52
N LEU A 64 12.29 2.26 7.72
CA LEU A 64 12.02 3.24 8.78
C LEU A 64 13.28 3.80 9.44
N GLN A 65 14.43 3.12 9.31
CA GLN A 65 15.69 3.61 9.84
C GLN A 65 16.33 4.62 8.89
N ARG A 66 16.27 4.35 7.59
CA ARG A 66 16.92 5.18 6.56
C ARG A 66 16.01 6.26 5.98
N GLY A 67 14.69 6.09 6.05
CA GLY A 67 13.72 7.03 5.48
C GLY A 67 13.64 6.98 3.95
N TYR A 68 13.91 5.81 3.35
CA TYR A 68 13.79 5.61 1.90
C TYR A 68 12.72 4.58 1.58
N CYS A 69 11.90 4.90 0.59
CA CYS A 69 10.82 4.06 0.10
C CYS A 69 11.08 3.61 -1.33
N ILE A 70 10.89 2.33 -1.59
CA ILE A 70 10.92 1.72 -2.93
C ILE A 70 9.50 1.27 -3.28
N GLU A 71 9.06 1.60 -4.50
CA GLU A 71 7.76 1.16 -5.04
C GLU A 71 7.98 0.00 -6.02
N TYR A 72 7.37 -1.14 -5.71
CA TYR A 72 7.34 -2.32 -6.56
C TYR A 72 6.01 -2.38 -7.29
N HIS A 73 6.06 -2.71 -8.59
CA HIS A 73 4.85 -3.01 -9.33
C HIS A 73 4.16 -4.26 -8.77
N LEU A 74 2.84 -4.28 -8.82
CA LEU A 74 2.10 -5.48 -8.49
C LEU A 74 2.46 -6.59 -9.48
N PRO A 75 2.61 -7.83 -9.02
CA PRO A 75 2.85 -8.95 -9.92
C PRO A 75 1.72 -9.02 -10.95
N GLU A 76 2.07 -9.32 -12.20
CA GLU A 76 1.09 -9.45 -13.28
C GLU A 76 0.02 -10.46 -12.87
N MET A 77 -1.21 -9.98 -12.75
CA MET A 77 -2.34 -10.84 -12.46
C MET A 77 -2.67 -11.64 -13.70
N SER A 78 -2.81 -12.95 -13.56
CA SER A 78 -3.25 -13.82 -14.66
C SER A 78 -4.53 -13.26 -15.32
N PRO A 79 -4.67 -13.34 -16.66
CA PRO A 79 -5.81 -12.80 -17.38
C PRO A 79 -7.14 -13.25 -16.75
N GLY A 80 -8.04 -12.30 -16.48
CA GLY A 80 -9.32 -12.56 -15.83
C GLY A 80 -9.29 -12.56 -14.29
N LYS A 81 -8.13 -12.39 -13.65
CA LYS A 81 -7.99 -12.24 -12.19
C LYS A 81 -7.54 -10.83 -11.78
N SER A 82 -8.09 -9.80 -12.41
CA SER A 82 -7.83 -8.42 -11.99
C SER A 82 -8.39 -8.19 -10.59
N MET A 83 -7.57 -7.59 -9.72
CA MET A 83 -7.97 -7.15 -8.39
C MET A 83 -7.83 -5.64 -8.25
N LEU A 84 -8.80 -5.02 -7.57
CA LEU A 84 -8.73 -3.64 -7.12
C LEU A 84 -8.13 -3.59 -5.72
N LEU A 85 -6.89 -3.13 -5.61
CA LEU A 85 -6.20 -3.01 -4.32
C LEU A 85 -6.57 -1.72 -3.58
N ILE A 86 -7.87 -1.51 -3.34
CA ILE A 86 -8.40 -0.36 -2.60
C ILE A 86 -9.36 -0.88 -1.55
N ASN A 87 -9.24 -0.40 -0.31
CA ASN A 87 -10.04 -0.81 0.84
C ASN A 87 -10.02 -2.34 1.07
N HIS A 88 -8.89 -2.96 0.75
CA HIS A 88 -8.59 -4.35 1.01
C HIS A 88 -7.91 -4.49 2.37
N CYS A 89 -7.84 -5.72 2.86
CA CYS A 89 -6.98 -6.08 3.99
C CYS A 89 -5.82 -6.93 3.48
N HIS A 90 -4.67 -6.85 4.15
CA HIS A 90 -3.63 -7.86 3.98
C HIS A 90 -3.26 -8.47 5.32
N ILE A 91 -2.78 -9.72 5.27
CA ILE A 91 -2.38 -10.51 6.42
C ILE A 91 -0.99 -11.06 6.13
N LEU A 92 -0.06 -10.87 7.06
CA LEU A 92 1.26 -11.48 7.00
C LEU A 92 1.13 -12.99 7.28
N SER A 93 1.71 -13.81 6.41
CA SER A 93 1.73 -15.27 6.60
C SER A 93 2.50 -15.66 7.86
N SER A 94 2.16 -16.80 8.46
CA SER A 94 2.80 -17.26 9.70
C SER A 94 4.30 -17.48 9.59
N ASP A 95 4.79 -17.81 8.40
CA ASP A 95 6.22 -17.94 8.09
C ASP A 95 6.90 -16.61 7.74
N GLN A 96 6.15 -15.51 7.74
CA GLN A 96 6.58 -14.16 7.36
C GLN A 96 7.25 -14.10 5.98
N LYS A 97 6.81 -14.93 5.02
CA LYS A 97 7.33 -14.93 3.64
C LYS A 97 6.40 -14.30 2.63
N SER A 98 5.13 -14.09 2.98
CA SER A 98 4.13 -13.57 2.05
C SER A 98 3.06 -12.73 2.73
N LEU A 99 2.45 -11.85 1.96
CA LEU A 99 1.26 -11.09 2.32
C LEU A 99 0.06 -11.66 1.56
N LEU A 100 -0.92 -12.17 2.30
CA LEU A 100 -2.22 -12.56 1.75
C LEU A 100 -3.13 -11.33 1.72
N VAL A 101 -3.51 -10.91 0.52
CA VAL A 101 -4.44 -9.81 0.28
C VAL A 101 -5.85 -10.36 0.08
N ILE A 102 -6.79 -9.87 0.89
CA ILE A 102 -8.19 -10.31 0.90
C ILE A 102 -9.15 -9.12 0.77
N GLY A 103 -10.28 -9.35 0.10
CA GLY A 103 -11.31 -8.35 -0.09
C GLY A 103 -10.82 -7.14 -0.90
N GLY A 104 -11.48 -6.00 -0.70
CA GLY A 104 -11.26 -4.80 -1.49
C GLY A 104 -12.17 -4.72 -2.72
N GLY A 105 -12.22 -3.52 -3.29
CA GLY A 105 -13.16 -3.18 -4.34
C GLY A 105 -13.36 -1.69 -4.44
N GLY A 106 -14.19 -1.28 -5.39
CA GLY A 106 -14.45 0.12 -5.63
C GLY A 106 -15.61 0.33 -6.59
N ASN A 107 -16.08 1.57 -6.64
CA ASN A 107 -17.05 2.00 -7.63
C ASN A 107 -16.30 2.45 -8.88
N CYS A 108 -16.65 1.86 -10.02
CA CYS A 108 -16.24 2.34 -11.33
C CYS A 108 -17.37 3.22 -11.85
N PHE A 109 -17.14 4.53 -11.96
CA PHE A 109 -18.17 5.48 -12.41
C PHE A 109 -18.78 5.00 -13.73
N SER A 110 -20.10 4.83 -13.75
CA SER A 110 -20.89 4.27 -14.87
C SER A 110 -20.76 2.78 -15.17
N PHE A 111 -19.85 2.03 -14.52
CA PHE A 111 -19.68 0.58 -14.71
C PHE A 111 -20.10 -0.27 -13.50
N GLY A 112 -20.51 0.38 -12.41
CA GLY A 112 -21.00 -0.27 -11.21
C GLY A 112 -19.92 -0.53 -10.17
N THR A 113 -20.27 -1.32 -9.15
CA THR A 113 -19.36 -1.67 -8.06
C THR A 113 -18.65 -2.98 -8.38
N PHE A 114 -17.32 -2.97 -8.25
CA PHE A 114 -16.50 -4.16 -8.38
C PHE A 114 -15.97 -4.57 -7.01
N PHE A 115 -16.11 -5.85 -6.69
CA PHE A 115 -15.53 -6.46 -5.49
C PHE A 115 -14.55 -7.55 -5.90
N ASN A 116 -13.40 -7.59 -5.22
CA ASN A 116 -12.44 -8.66 -5.44
C ASN A 116 -13.06 -10.00 -5.05
N CYS A 117 -13.11 -10.92 -6.01
CA CYS A 117 -13.61 -12.29 -5.82
C CYS A 117 -12.48 -13.31 -5.57
N TYR A 118 -11.24 -12.85 -5.54
CA TYR A 118 -10.05 -13.67 -5.28
C TYR A 118 -9.19 -13.02 -4.20
N CYS A 119 -8.31 -13.84 -3.63
CA CYS A 119 -7.22 -13.36 -2.80
C CYS A 119 -5.93 -13.36 -3.64
N ALA A 120 -5.01 -12.44 -3.36
CA ALA A 120 -3.67 -12.48 -3.92
C ALA A 120 -2.65 -12.83 -2.83
N SER A 121 -1.59 -13.52 -3.22
CA SER A 121 -0.42 -13.72 -2.36
C SER A 121 0.74 -12.96 -2.97
N ILE A 122 1.30 -12.02 -2.21
CA ILE A 122 2.50 -11.26 -2.57
C ILE A 122 3.65 -11.88 -1.80
N LYS A 123 4.63 -12.45 -2.49
CA LYS A 123 5.80 -12.99 -1.82
C LYS A 123 6.79 -11.88 -1.53
N LEU A 124 7.34 -11.87 -0.33
CA LEU A 124 8.31 -10.85 0.09
C LEU A 124 9.66 -11.02 -0.61
N GLU A 125 9.99 -12.23 -1.09
CA GLU A 125 11.19 -12.50 -1.89
C GLU A 125 11.17 -11.77 -3.25
N ASP A 126 9.98 -11.46 -3.77
CA ASP A 126 9.81 -10.72 -5.03
C ASP A 126 9.98 -9.19 -4.84
N LEU A 127 10.10 -8.72 -3.60
CA LEU A 127 10.26 -7.31 -3.23
C LEU A 127 11.73 -6.94 -2.91
N CYS A 128 12.69 -7.69 -3.46
CA CYS A 128 14.12 -7.55 -3.21
C CYS A 128 14.83 -6.94 -4.42
#